data_AF-A0AAI9BY91-F1
#
_entry.id   AF-A0AAI9BY91-F1
#
_cell.length_a   1.000
_cell.length_b   1.000
_cell.length_c   1.000
_cell.angle_alpha   90.00
_cell.angle_beta   90.00
_cell.angle_gamma   90.00
#
_symmetry.space_group_name_H-M   'P 1'
#
loop_
_entity.id
_entity.type
_entity.pdbx_description
1 polymer ?
#
loop_
_entity_poly.entity_id
_entity_poly.type
_entity_poly.pdbx_seq_one_letter_code
_entity_poly.pdbx_strand_id
1 'polypeptide(L)'
;MTTLPPAVLAEVQERLRNNGYSQSVEISQWLAELGFSISKTTVNDYSQQLRTLDAEDGDIIATMMQRRRKSGALSSSKIGLLIELGQLRVREHQILTQLANLEQAGE
;
A
#
# COMPACT_ATOMS: atom_id res chain seq x y z
N MET A 1 -10.05 20.64 -10.65
CA MET A 1 -9.03 19.85 -11.37
C MET A 1 -9.38 19.55 -12.83
N THR A 2 -10.62 19.79 -13.24
CA THR A 2 -11.17 19.62 -14.60
C THR A 2 -10.57 20.55 -15.66
N THR A 3 -9.68 21.47 -15.29
CA THR A 3 -8.97 22.40 -16.19
C THR A 3 -7.63 21.88 -16.68
N LEU A 4 -7.15 20.74 -16.18
CA LEU A 4 -5.89 20.14 -16.63
C LEU A 4 -6.09 19.34 -17.93
N PRO A 5 -5.12 19.40 -18.87
CA PRO A 5 -5.09 18.48 -20.00
C PRO A 5 -5.11 17.02 -19.52
N PRO A 6 -5.76 16.09 -20.25
CA PRO A 6 -5.85 14.69 -19.85
C PRO A 6 -4.49 14.03 -19.57
N ALA A 7 -3.47 14.37 -20.35
CA ALA A 7 -2.11 13.85 -20.17
C ALA A 7 -1.50 14.31 -18.83
N VAL A 8 -1.65 15.59 -18.47
CA VAL A 8 -1.15 16.13 -17.19
C VAL A 8 -1.92 15.54 -16.03
N LEU A 9 -3.25 15.37 -16.17
CA LEU A 9 -4.08 14.74 -15.15
C LEU A 9 -3.65 13.30 -14.87
N ALA A 10 -3.39 12.51 -15.92
CA ALA A 10 -2.91 11.14 -15.79
C ALA A 10 -1.58 11.08 -15.02
N GLU A 11 -0.65 11.99 -15.32
CA GLU A 11 0.63 12.04 -14.60
C GLU A 11 0.48 12.52 -13.15
N VAL A 12 -0.45 13.44 -12.85
CA VAL A 12 -0.78 13.77 -11.46
C VAL A 12 -1.31 12.54 -10.72
N GLN A 13 -2.23 11.79 -11.32
CA GLN A 13 -2.78 10.57 -10.71
C GLN A 13 -1.68 9.55 -10.43
N GLU A 14 -0.77 9.33 -11.37
CA GLU A 14 0.36 8.43 -11.20
C GLU A 14 1.28 8.88 -10.06
N ARG A 15 1.64 10.17 -10.02
CA ARG A 15 2.43 10.76 -8.94
C ARG A 15 1.72 10.64 -7.58
N LEU A 16 0.41 10.85 -7.54
CA LEU A 16 -0.39 10.68 -6.32
C LEU A 16 -0.41 9.24 -5.85
N ARG A 17 -0.61 8.26 -6.74
CA ARG A 17 -0.59 6.83 -6.39
C ARG A 17 0.79 6.38 -5.91
N ASN A 18 1.84 6.79 -6.61
CA ASN A 18 3.23 6.51 -6.22
C ASN A 18 3.55 7.08 -4.82
N ASN A 19 3.09 8.30 -4.54
CA ASN A 19 3.32 8.99 -3.28
C ASN A 19 2.20 8.76 -2.24
N GLY A 20 1.24 7.88 -2.53
CA GLY A 20 0.21 7.45 -1.58
C GLY A 20 -0.65 8.58 -1.09
N TYR A 21 -0.97 9.50 -1.99
CA TYR A 21 -1.95 10.56 -1.82
C TYR A 21 -1.55 11.65 -0.79
N SER A 22 -0.28 11.71 -0.35
CA SER A 22 0.18 12.63 0.71
C SER A 22 0.96 13.87 0.24
N GLN A 23 1.47 13.88 -1.00
CA GLN A 23 2.37 14.93 -1.51
C GLN A 23 1.66 16.07 -2.25
N SER A 24 0.59 16.62 -1.66
CA SER A 24 -0.23 17.66 -2.28
C SER A 24 0.54 18.98 -2.52
N VAL A 25 1.61 19.24 -1.75
CA VAL A 25 2.48 20.43 -1.92
C VAL A 25 3.37 20.30 -3.14
N GLU A 26 4.11 19.20 -3.26
CA GLU A 26 5.06 18.97 -4.35
C GLU A 26 4.36 18.91 -5.70
N ILE A 27 3.17 18.30 -5.75
CA ILE A 27 2.35 18.26 -6.98
C ILE A 27 1.82 19.65 -7.34
N SER A 28 1.40 20.45 -6.36
CA SER A 28 0.96 21.83 -6.59
C SER A 28 2.10 22.69 -7.16
N GLN A 29 3.32 22.52 -6.65
CA GLN A 29 4.50 23.21 -7.15
C GLN A 29 4.89 22.78 -8.56
N TRP A 30 4.89 21.47 -8.82
CA TRP A 30 5.13 20.92 -10.16
C TRP A 30 4.10 21.40 -11.20
N LEU A 31 2.83 21.46 -10.81
CA LEU A 31 1.79 22.04 -11.67
C LEU A 31 2.04 23.52 -11.97
N ALA A 32 2.53 24.28 -10.99
CA ALA A 32 2.88 25.68 -11.19
C ALA A 32 4.06 25.86 -12.16
N GLU A 33 5.08 24.99 -12.11
CA GLU A 33 6.20 24.97 -13.08
C GLU A 33 5.73 24.71 -14.52
N LEU A 34 4.66 23.93 -14.68
CA LEU A 34 4.00 23.68 -15.97
C LEU A 34 3.07 24.82 -16.42
N GLY A 35 2.94 25.87 -15.62
CA GLY A 35 2.05 27.02 -15.88
C GLY A 35 0.63 26.86 -15.36
N PHE A 36 0.33 25.80 -14.60
CA PHE A 36 -0.98 25.56 -13.99
C PHE A 36 -0.97 25.96 -12.51
N SER A 37 -1.57 27.11 -12.18
CA SER A 37 -1.71 27.54 -10.79
C SER A 37 -2.86 26.78 -10.11
N ILE A 38 -2.55 25.63 -9.51
CA ILE A 38 -3.49 24.82 -8.72
C ILE A 38 -3.06 24.82 -7.26
N SER A 39 -3.97 25.20 -6.37
CA SER A 39 -3.68 25.26 -4.93
C SER A 39 -3.44 23.87 -4.33
N LYS A 40 -2.58 23.80 -3.30
CA LYS A 40 -2.36 22.59 -2.50
C LYS A 40 -3.68 21.99 -1.99
N THR A 41 -4.62 22.82 -1.53
CA THR A 41 -5.92 22.36 -1.02
C THR A 41 -6.70 21.64 -2.12
N THR A 42 -6.76 22.20 -3.32
CA THR A 42 -7.39 21.56 -4.48
C THR A 42 -6.74 20.23 -4.84
N VAL A 43 -5.41 20.13 -4.76
CA VAL A 43 -4.68 18.87 -4.97
C VAL A 43 -4.99 17.86 -3.88
N ASN A 44 -5.10 18.31 -2.62
CA ASN A 44 -5.41 17.45 -1.48
C ASN A 44 -6.85 16.90 -1.55
N ASP A 45 -7.82 17.74 -1.89
CA ASP A 45 -9.21 17.29 -2.04
C ASP A 45 -9.32 16.26 -3.17
N TYR A 46 -8.61 16.51 -4.27
CA TYR A 46 -8.52 15.54 -5.36
C TYR A 46 -7.80 14.25 -4.95
N SER A 47 -6.73 14.32 -4.15
CA SER A 47 -6.02 13.12 -3.70
C SER A 47 -6.89 12.24 -2.82
N GLN A 48 -7.74 12.83 -1.98
CA GLN A 48 -8.72 12.09 -1.19
C GLN A 48 -9.80 11.46 -2.06
N GLN A 49 -10.34 12.19 -3.04
CA GLN A 49 -11.33 11.65 -3.98
C GLN A 49 -10.77 10.49 -4.80
N LEU A 50 -9.56 10.65 -5.34
CA LEU A 50 -8.86 9.60 -6.09
C LEU A 50 -8.61 8.37 -5.22
N ARG A 51 -8.20 8.58 -3.97
CA ARG A 51 -8.03 7.49 -3.02
C ARG A 51 -9.34 6.76 -2.75
N THR A 52 -10.46 7.46 -2.57
CA THR A 52 -11.78 6.83 -2.37
C THR A 52 -12.20 6.02 -3.60
N LEU A 53 -12.03 6.57 -4.80
CA LEU A 53 -12.32 5.88 -6.06
C LEU A 53 -11.47 4.60 -6.21
N ASP A 54 -10.16 4.72 -6.02
CA ASP A 54 -9.24 3.57 -6.06
C ASP A 54 -9.57 2.54 -4.93
N ALA A 55 -10.21 2.96 -3.83
CA ALA A 55 -10.66 2.08 -2.75
C ALA A 55 -11.88 1.24 -3.14
N GLU A 56 -12.86 1.92 -3.75
CA GLU A 56 -14.11 1.33 -4.20
C GLU A 56 -13.89 0.36 -5.37
N ASP A 57 -12.92 0.66 -6.24
CA ASP A 57 -12.52 -0.22 -7.35
C ASP A 57 -11.60 -1.39 -6.91
N GLY A 58 -11.19 -1.46 -5.63
CA GLY A 58 -10.31 -2.52 -5.09
C GLY A 58 -8.81 -2.32 -5.39
N ASP A 59 -8.44 -1.22 -6.03
CA ASP A 59 -7.09 -0.91 -6.52
C ASP A 59 -6.15 -0.41 -5.41
N ILE A 60 -6.70 -0.01 -4.24
CA ILE A 60 -5.91 0.30 -3.05
C ILE A 60 -5.09 -0.91 -2.58
N ILE A 61 -5.59 -2.14 -2.69
CA ILE A 61 -4.86 -3.33 -2.27
C ILE A 61 -3.63 -3.53 -3.18
N ALA A 62 -3.79 -3.35 -4.49
CA ALA A 62 -2.71 -3.43 -5.47
C ALA A 62 -1.66 -2.31 -5.26
N THR A 63 -2.11 -1.07 -5.04
CA THR A 63 -1.23 0.09 -4.79
C THR A 63 -0.49 -0.03 -3.45
N MET A 64 -1.14 -0.51 -2.38
CA MET A 64 -0.50 -0.82 -1.10
C MET A 64 0.50 -1.99 -1.22
N MET A 65 0.19 -3.02 -2.02
CA MET A 65 1.11 -4.14 -2.28
C MET A 65 2.33 -3.72 -3.10
N GLN A 66 2.17 -2.85 -4.09
CA GLN A 66 3.29 -2.28 -4.86
C GLN A 66 4.20 -1.40 -3.99
N ARG A 67 3.62 -0.64 -3.05
CA ARG A 67 4.40 0.09 -2.03
C ARG A 67 5.16 -0.81 -1.08
N ARG A 68 4.56 -1.90 -0.58
CA ARG A 68 5.28 -2.90 0.23
C ARG A 68 6.51 -3.46 -0.49
N ARG A 69 6.45 -3.59 -1.83
CA ARG A 69 7.59 -3.99 -2.66
C ARG A 69 8.65 -2.89 -2.82
N LYS A 70 8.26 -1.61 -2.92
CA LYS A 70 9.20 -0.47 -3.06
C LYS A 70 9.79 0.04 -1.73
N SER A 71 9.10 -0.12 -0.58
CA SER A 71 9.54 0.38 0.74
C SER A 71 10.45 -0.60 1.51
N GLY A 72 11.16 -1.48 0.81
CA GLY A 72 11.83 -2.68 1.34
C GLY A 72 12.98 -2.49 2.34
N ALA A 73 13.14 -1.36 3.02
CA ALA A 73 14.30 -1.13 3.88
C ALA A 73 14.02 -0.97 5.40
N LEU A 74 12.78 -0.71 5.84
CA LEU A 74 12.55 -0.30 7.25
C LEU A 74 11.54 -1.14 8.05
N SER A 75 10.92 -2.18 7.46
CA SER A 75 9.96 -3.07 8.17
C SER A 75 10.36 -4.55 8.20
N SER A 76 11.51 -4.91 7.64
CA SER A 76 11.93 -6.31 7.43
C SER A 76 12.00 -7.11 8.74
N SER A 77 12.52 -6.53 9.82
CA SER A 77 12.73 -7.27 11.07
C SER A 77 11.44 -7.63 11.80
N LYS A 78 10.47 -6.70 11.95
CA LYS A 78 9.20 -7.00 12.63
C LYS A 78 8.31 -7.93 11.82
N ILE A 79 8.29 -7.77 10.50
CA ILE A 79 7.55 -8.68 9.60
C ILE A 79 8.21 -10.06 9.59
N GLY A 80 9.55 -10.11 9.53
CA GLY A 80 10.32 -11.36 9.65
C GLY A 80 9.99 -12.10 10.95
N LEU A 81 10.00 -11.40 12.09
CA LEU A 81 9.63 -11.97 13.38
C LEU A 81 8.18 -12.46 13.44
N LEU A 82 7.23 -11.75 12.82
CA LEU A 82 5.84 -12.19 12.76
C LEU A 82 5.66 -13.44 11.87
N ILE A 83 6.41 -13.54 10.77
CA ILE A 83 6.42 -14.72 9.90
C ILE A 83 7.03 -15.91 10.65
N GLU A 84 8.18 -15.71 11.30
CA GLU A 84 8.86 -16.74 12.11
C GLU A 84 7.96 -17.24 13.24
N LEU A 85 7.27 -16.33 13.95
CA LEU A 85 6.30 -16.69 14.98
C LEU A 85 5.14 -17.52 14.43
N GLY A 86 4.63 -17.17 13.24
CA GLY A 86 3.59 -17.94 12.56
C GLY A 86 4.04 -19.36 12.21
N GLN A 87 5.27 -19.50 11.68
CA GLN A 87 5.86 -20.79 11.34
C GLN A 87 6.04 -21.68 12.57
N LEU A 88 6.49 -21.11 13.69
CA LEU A 88 6.65 -21.83 14.95
C LEU A 88 5.32 -22.39 15.47
N ARG A 89 4.23 -21.60 15.42
CA ARG A 89 2.90 -22.07 15.85
C ARG A 89 2.34 -23.20 15.00
N VAL A 90 2.54 -23.14 13.68
CA VAL A 90 2.13 -24.23 12.79
C VAL A 90 2.91 -25.50 13.12
N ARG A 91 4.21 -25.38 13.34
CA ARG A 91 5.08 -26.52 13.69
C ARG A 91 4.72 -27.13 15.03
N GLU A 92 4.43 -26.30 16.03
CA GLU A 92 3.91 -26.76 17.33
C GLU A 92 2.66 -27.61 17.16
N HIS A 93 1.68 -27.12 16.39
CA HIS A 93 0.45 -27.87 16.15
C HIS A 93 0.71 -29.22 15.46
N GLN A 94 1.61 -29.25 14.47
CA GLN A 94 2.00 -30.48 13.79
C GLN A 94 2.64 -31.51 14.74
N ILE A 95 3.52 -31.05 15.64
CA ILE A 95 4.16 -31.92 16.65
C ILE A 95 3.10 -32.49 17.59
N LEU A 96 2.17 -31.66 18.07
CA LEU A 96 1.09 -32.11 18.96
C LEU A 96 0.20 -33.15 18.26
N THR A 97 -0.13 -32.95 16.98
CA THR A 97 -0.88 -33.96 16.20
C THR A 97 -0.10 -35.26 16.04
N GLN A 98 1.21 -35.18 15.76
CA GLN A 98 2.06 -36.36 15.66
C GLN A 98 2.15 -37.13 16.98
N LEU A 99 2.30 -36.43 18.11
CA LEU A 99 2.31 -37.04 19.43
C LEU A 99 0.99 -37.75 19.73
N ALA A 100 -0.14 -37.10 19.49
CA ALA A 100 -1.46 -37.70 19.69
C ALA A 100 -1.63 -38.98 18.83
N ASN A 101 -1.19 -38.95 17.57
CA ASN A 101 -1.26 -40.11 16.69
C ASN A 101 -0.34 -41.26 17.15
N LEU A 102 0.83 -40.94 17.71
CA LEU A 102 1.76 -41.94 18.24
C LEU A 102 1.23 -42.56 19.54
N GLU A 103 0.58 -41.78 20.40
CA GLU A 103 -0.10 -42.29 21.60
C GLU A 103 -1.25 -43.23 21.21
N GLN A 104 -2.05 -42.88 20.20
CA GLN A 104 -3.14 -43.73 19.71
C GLN A 104 -2.67 -45.00 18.97
N ALA A 105 -1.45 -45.01 18.44
CA ALA A 105 -0.87 -46.17 17.75
C ALA A 105 -0.09 -47.11 18.70
N GLY A 106 0.13 -46.70 19.95
CA GLY A 106 0.82 -47.46 20.99
C GLY A 106 -0.10 -48.19 21.98
N GLU A 107 -1.42 -47.97 21.92
CA GLU A 107 -2.48 -48.77 22.56
C GLU A 107 -2.99 -49.86 21.61
#